data_AF-A0A0U2YWA9-F1
#
_entry.id   AF-A0A0U2YWA9-F1
#
_cell.length_a   1.000
_cell.length_b   1.000
_cell.length_c   1.000
_cell.angle_alpha   90.00
_cell.angle_beta   90.00
_cell.angle_gamma   90.00
#
_symmetry.space_group_name_H-M   'P 1'
#
loop_
_entity.id
_entity.type
_entity.pdbx_description
1 polymer ?
#
loop_
_entity_poly.entity_id
_entity_poly.type
_entity_poly.pdbx_seq_one_letter_code
_entity_poly.pdbx_strand_id
1 'polypeptide(L)'
;MDKSCRIATQVLLALTITLPFASAVNGQKLSREEMVKEAGRIVTEAERKVGEAQKKGSRMAVIEAERAAMESFVKAIELWREGGNDARLRSGIEELTRLYSIHDEYDKTVERLRSEANYWLQRGDVKQQIYTLFTLGIRQWQMKRDTASIETFQQVIEMSRGAGFYSLERNSLEQLAIVYTRLGRVKDAEAAKAKAQELWAMNEPATASAPVKLPPETIPAQWIDLPLAPLAAEYRDVDGSNKAVLVNRSTKGIEFVMVGCVLPDESNKTRVLYGLGGMGLNHGGVRPGSYYRTFIMLNGPLNRWTDEKMSCEGAAKMAVIEVQFDDNTGWKAEGSDTVIR
;
A
#
# COMPACT_ATOMS: atom_id res chain seq x y z
N MET A 1 8.15 53.80 40.67
CA MET A 1 6.86 53.34 41.22
C MET A 1 6.09 52.68 40.09
N ASP A 2 6.05 51.36 40.21
CA ASP A 2 5.17 50.35 39.62
C ASP A 2 3.89 50.81 38.89
N LYS A 3 3.64 50.23 37.70
CA LYS A 3 2.41 49.46 37.39
C LYS A 3 2.42 48.89 35.96
N SER A 4 2.77 47.60 35.91
CA SER A 4 2.05 46.54 35.18
C SER A 4 1.97 46.57 33.64
N CYS A 5 2.97 45.88 33.08
CA CYS A 5 2.90 44.95 31.96
C CYS A 5 1.49 44.34 31.71
N ARG A 6 0.95 44.51 30.49
CA ARG A 6 -0.10 43.65 29.92
C ARG A 6 0.34 43.19 28.54
N ILE A 7 0.95 42.01 28.51
CA ILE A 7 1.16 41.21 27.31
C ILE A 7 -0.23 40.80 26.81
N ALA A 8 -0.63 41.32 25.66
CA ALA A 8 -1.84 40.89 24.97
C ALA A 8 -1.54 39.55 24.28
N THR A 9 -1.79 38.45 24.99
CA THR A 9 -1.82 37.11 24.41
C THR A 9 -3.06 37.00 23.52
N GLN A 10 -2.91 37.29 22.22
CA GLN A 10 -3.91 36.90 21.23
C GLN A 10 -3.88 35.37 21.11
N VAL A 11 -4.75 34.72 21.87
CA VAL A 11 -5.12 33.32 21.62
C VAL A 11 -5.91 33.31 20.33
N LEU A 12 -5.24 32.95 19.23
CA LEU A 12 -5.87 32.66 17.96
C LEU A 12 -6.68 31.38 18.13
N LEU A 13 -7.96 31.52 18.49
CA LEU A 13 -8.91 30.42 18.49
C LEU A 13 -9.14 30.01 17.03
N ALA A 14 -8.38 29.03 16.55
CA ALA A 14 -8.64 28.41 15.26
C ALA A 14 -9.99 27.69 15.35
N LEU A 15 -11.06 28.37 14.93
CA LEU A 15 -12.32 27.74 14.59
C LEU A 15 -12.05 26.78 13.43
N THR A 16 -11.78 25.52 13.74
CA THR A 16 -11.92 24.43 12.78
C THR A 16 -13.41 24.30 12.48
N ILE A 17 -13.88 25.06 11.49
CA ILE A 17 -15.15 24.76 10.85
C ILE A 17 -14.90 23.48 10.05
N THR A 18 -14.96 22.33 10.72
CA THR A 18 -15.28 21.07 10.03
C THR A 18 -16.72 21.21 9.59
N LEU A 19 -16.94 21.76 8.38
CA LEU A 19 -18.22 21.56 7.70
C LEU A 19 -18.35 20.04 7.54
N PRO A 20 -19.31 19.37 8.20
CA PRO A 20 -19.62 18.01 7.82
C PRO A 20 -20.16 18.12 6.39
N PHE A 21 -19.43 17.58 5.42
CA PHE A 21 -20.06 17.22 4.15
C PHE A 21 -21.17 16.26 4.55
N ALA A 22 -22.41 16.75 4.57
CA ALA A 22 -23.52 15.98 5.10
C ALA A 22 -23.67 14.71 4.26
N SER A 23 -23.22 13.59 4.82
CA SER A 23 -23.36 12.23 4.32
C SER A 23 -24.83 11.80 4.36
N ALA A 24 -25.66 12.52 3.61
CA ALA A 24 -27.10 12.36 3.54
C ALA A 24 -27.53 12.04 2.11
N VAL A 25 -28.24 10.94 1.94
CA VAL A 25 -29.09 10.67 0.79
C VAL A 25 -30.53 10.80 1.30
N ASN A 26 -31.34 11.66 0.67
CA ASN A 26 -32.74 11.92 1.07
C ASN A 26 -32.94 12.36 2.54
N GLY A 27 -31.97 13.04 3.15
CA GLY A 27 -32.11 13.58 4.52
C GLY A 27 -31.87 12.57 5.64
N GLN A 28 -31.50 11.32 5.32
CA GLN A 28 -31.12 10.31 6.30
C GLN A 28 -29.60 10.15 6.32
N LYS A 29 -28.99 10.22 7.52
CA LYS A 29 -27.55 10.03 7.69
C LYS A 29 -27.22 8.57 7.38
N LEU A 30 -26.31 8.34 6.42
CA LEU A 30 -25.85 7.00 6.08
C LEU A 30 -25.25 6.33 7.33
N SER A 31 -25.53 5.04 7.51
CA SER A 31 -24.81 4.22 8.48
C SER A 31 -23.34 4.11 8.10
N ARG A 32 -22.49 3.71 9.06
CA ARG A 32 -21.05 3.53 8.80
C ARG A 32 -20.77 2.55 7.66
N GLU A 33 -21.53 1.45 7.61
CA GLU A 33 -21.41 0.44 6.56
C GLU A 33 -21.83 0.99 5.20
N GLU A 34 -22.94 1.73 5.14
CA GLU A 34 -23.41 2.36 3.90
C GLU A 34 -22.42 3.42 3.38
N MET A 35 -21.80 4.20 4.27
CA MET A 35 -20.75 5.15 3.89
C MET A 35 -19.55 4.43 3.26
N VAL A 36 -19.08 3.34 3.87
CA VAL A 36 -17.96 2.55 3.34
C VAL A 36 -18.31 1.92 1.99
N LYS A 37 -19.52 1.39 1.84
CA LYS A 37 -20.02 0.80 0.60
C LYS A 37 -20.14 1.83 -0.51
N GLU A 38 -20.71 2.99 -0.22
CA GLU A 38 -20.86 4.09 -1.18
C GLU A 38 -19.50 4.65 -1.61
N ALA A 39 -18.55 4.80 -0.67
CA ALA A 39 -17.18 5.18 -0.97
C ALA A 39 -16.50 4.20 -1.93
N GLY A 40 -16.64 2.90 -1.67
CA GLY A 40 -16.16 1.85 -2.57
C GLY A 40 -16.76 1.96 -3.96
N ARG A 41 -18.09 2.11 -4.06
CA ARG A 41 -18.80 2.27 -5.33
C ARG A 41 -18.31 3.49 -6.13
N ILE A 42 -18.10 4.64 -5.46
CA ILE A 42 -17.60 5.87 -6.07
C ILE A 42 -16.22 5.66 -6.69
N VAL A 43 -15.30 5.04 -5.96
CA VAL A 43 -13.92 4.81 -6.42
C VAL A 43 -13.86 3.76 -7.52
N THR A 44 -14.56 2.63 -7.37
CA THR A 44 -14.62 1.60 -8.41
C THR A 44 -15.14 2.17 -9.74
N GLU A 45 -16.16 3.02 -9.70
CA GLU A 45 -16.68 3.67 -10.91
C GLU A 45 -15.67 4.65 -11.53
N ALA A 46 -14.91 5.38 -10.70
CA ALA A 46 -13.87 6.28 -11.15
C ALA A 46 -12.70 5.53 -11.81
N GLU A 47 -12.21 4.47 -11.17
CA GLU A 47 -11.13 3.62 -11.68
C GLU A 47 -11.54 2.93 -12.99
N ARG A 48 -12.80 2.45 -13.07
CA ARG A 48 -13.36 1.90 -14.31
C ARG A 48 -13.28 2.91 -15.46
N LYS A 49 -13.67 4.16 -15.24
CA LYS A 49 -13.59 5.23 -16.27
C LYS A 49 -12.15 5.52 -16.69
N VAL A 50 -11.21 5.54 -15.75
CA VAL A 50 -9.77 5.68 -16.05
C VAL A 50 -9.30 4.51 -16.91
N GLY A 51 -9.63 3.28 -16.54
CA GLY A 51 -9.30 2.07 -17.30
C GLY A 51 -9.89 2.09 -18.72
N GLU A 52 -11.12 2.55 -18.90
CA GLU A 52 -11.75 2.71 -20.22
C GLU A 52 -11.06 3.78 -21.06
N ALA A 53 -10.69 4.91 -20.45
CA ALA A 53 -9.94 5.96 -21.15
C ALA A 53 -8.56 5.46 -21.60
N GLN A 54 -7.88 4.67 -20.76
CA GLN A 54 -6.60 4.04 -21.09
C GLN A 54 -6.75 3.04 -22.25
N LYS A 55 -7.80 2.20 -22.25
CA LYS A 55 -8.09 1.26 -23.33
C LYS A 55 -8.31 1.96 -24.67
N LYS A 56 -8.92 3.16 -24.66
CA LYS A 56 -9.12 3.99 -25.87
C LYS A 56 -7.83 4.65 -26.38
N GLY A 57 -6.75 4.66 -25.59
CA GLY A 57 -5.43 5.15 -25.99
C GLY A 57 -5.29 6.67 -26.12
N SER A 58 -6.34 7.46 -25.81
CA SER A 58 -6.28 8.92 -25.87
C SER A 58 -5.71 9.50 -24.58
N ARG A 59 -4.52 10.13 -24.66
CA ARG A 59 -3.88 10.80 -23.52
C ARG A 59 -4.78 11.84 -22.85
N MET A 60 -5.50 12.64 -23.65
CA MET A 60 -6.40 13.65 -23.12
C MET A 60 -7.59 13.04 -22.37
N ALA A 61 -8.15 11.94 -22.88
CA ALA A 61 -9.23 11.25 -22.20
C ALA A 61 -8.78 10.63 -20.88
N VAL A 62 -7.54 10.12 -20.82
CA VAL A 62 -6.95 9.60 -19.57
C VAL A 62 -6.79 10.71 -18.55
N ILE A 63 -6.24 11.86 -18.94
CA ILE A 63 -6.07 13.01 -18.04
C ILE A 63 -7.42 13.47 -17.49
N GLU A 64 -8.45 13.55 -18.33
CA GLU A 64 -9.79 13.96 -17.90
C GLU A 64 -10.42 12.95 -16.93
N ALA A 65 -10.27 11.65 -17.22
CA ALA A 65 -10.75 10.59 -16.35
C ALA A 65 -10.01 10.56 -15.00
N GLU A 66 -8.68 10.79 -15.00
CA GLU A 66 -7.87 10.88 -13.79
C GLU A 66 -8.27 12.11 -12.95
N ARG A 67 -8.58 13.25 -13.59
CA ARG A 67 -9.13 14.43 -12.89
C ARG A 67 -10.46 14.13 -12.21
N ALA A 68 -11.39 13.51 -12.93
CA ALA A 68 -12.65 13.07 -12.34
C ALA A 68 -12.44 12.03 -11.21
N ALA A 69 -11.44 11.16 -11.34
CA ALA A 69 -11.11 10.20 -10.30
C ALA A 69 -10.58 10.88 -9.03
N MET A 70 -9.79 11.94 -9.14
CA MET A 70 -9.35 12.72 -7.98
C MET A 70 -10.53 13.27 -7.17
N GLU A 71 -11.56 13.80 -7.83
CA GLU A 71 -12.77 14.28 -7.16
C GLU A 71 -13.53 13.15 -6.45
N SER A 72 -13.64 11.99 -7.10
CA SER A 72 -14.23 10.78 -6.52
C SER A 72 -13.47 10.30 -5.29
N PHE A 73 -12.14 10.29 -5.33
CA PHE A 73 -11.30 9.93 -4.19
C PHE A 73 -11.46 10.92 -3.03
N VAL A 74 -11.53 12.23 -3.29
CA VAL A 74 -11.80 13.23 -2.25
C VAL A 74 -13.10 12.89 -1.51
N LYS A 75 -14.18 12.61 -2.24
CA LYS A 75 -15.47 12.25 -1.64
C LYS A 75 -15.41 10.92 -0.88
N ALA A 76 -14.83 9.88 -1.47
CA ALA A 76 -14.75 8.55 -0.88
C ALA A 76 -13.91 8.53 0.41
N ILE A 77 -12.84 9.34 0.47
CA ILE A 77 -12.01 9.44 1.66
C ILE A 77 -12.77 10.00 2.85
N GLU A 78 -13.59 11.04 2.66
CA GLU A 78 -14.39 11.56 3.78
C GLU A 78 -15.45 10.55 4.24
N LEU A 79 -16.04 9.79 3.31
CA LEU A 79 -16.94 8.68 3.66
C LEU A 79 -16.23 7.54 4.40
N TRP A 80 -15.01 7.14 4.00
CA TRP A 80 -14.23 6.15 4.74
C TRP A 80 -13.83 6.66 6.13
N ARG A 81 -13.52 7.95 6.25
CA ARG A 81 -13.21 8.60 7.53
C ARG A 81 -14.42 8.56 8.47
N GLU A 82 -15.60 8.94 8.00
CA GLU A 82 -16.83 8.93 8.79
C GLU A 82 -17.33 7.49 9.08
N GLY A 83 -17.11 6.58 8.13
CA GLY A 83 -17.39 5.16 8.25
C GLY A 83 -16.44 4.41 9.20
N GLY A 84 -15.28 5.00 9.54
CA GLY A 84 -14.27 4.39 10.39
C GLY A 84 -13.49 3.27 9.71
N ASN A 85 -13.36 3.29 8.37
CA ASN A 85 -12.55 2.34 7.63
C ASN A 85 -11.14 2.90 7.41
N ASP A 86 -10.32 2.84 8.46
CA ASP A 86 -8.97 3.39 8.50
C ASP A 86 -8.04 2.74 7.45
N ALA A 87 -8.29 1.49 7.07
CA ALA A 87 -7.52 0.82 6.01
C ALA A 87 -7.78 1.46 4.64
N ARG A 88 -9.05 1.63 4.25
CA ARG A 88 -9.43 2.26 2.98
C ARG A 88 -9.12 3.75 2.96
N LEU A 89 -9.26 4.44 4.09
CA LEU A 89 -8.83 5.84 4.26
C LEU A 89 -7.35 6.00 3.85
N ARG A 90 -6.45 5.19 4.39
CA ARG A 90 -5.02 5.24 4.07
C ARG A 90 -4.74 4.99 2.59
N SER A 91 -5.31 3.92 2.02
CA SER A 91 -5.14 3.59 0.61
C SER A 91 -5.68 4.69 -0.32
N GLY A 92 -6.84 5.28 0.02
CA GLY A 92 -7.42 6.39 -0.73
C GLY A 92 -6.55 7.63 -0.74
N ILE A 93 -5.99 8.01 0.42
CA ILE A 93 -5.05 9.14 0.53
C ILE A 93 -3.79 8.89 -0.32
N GLU A 94 -3.23 7.69 -0.26
CA GLU A 94 -2.04 7.33 -1.02
C GLU A 94 -2.29 7.46 -2.53
N GLU A 95 -3.43 6.97 -3.01
CA GLU A 95 -3.78 7.00 -4.43
C GLU A 95 -4.15 8.41 -4.90
N LEU A 96 -4.92 9.17 -4.13
CA LEU A 96 -5.22 10.57 -4.44
C LEU A 96 -3.93 11.41 -4.55
N THR A 97 -3.00 11.23 -3.63
CA THR A 97 -1.73 11.99 -3.65
C THR A 97 -0.78 11.49 -4.74
N ARG A 98 -0.90 10.23 -5.17
CA ARG A 98 -0.25 9.73 -6.38
C ARG A 98 -0.78 10.46 -7.62
N LEU A 99 -2.12 10.57 -7.74
CA LEU A 99 -2.78 11.27 -8.84
C LEU A 99 -2.38 12.75 -8.87
N TYR A 100 -2.43 13.44 -7.72
CA TYR A 100 -1.92 14.81 -7.63
C TYR A 100 -0.47 14.91 -8.09
N SER A 101 0.40 13.97 -7.71
CA SER A 101 1.82 14.00 -8.08
C SER A 101 2.06 13.81 -9.59
N ILE A 102 1.34 12.89 -10.25
CA ILE A 102 1.50 12.69 -11.72
C ILE A 102 0.95 13.87 -12.53
N HIS A 103 0.04 14.65 -11.95
CA HIS A 103 -0.51 15.88 -12.52
C HIS A 103 0.20 17.15 -12.03
N ASP A 104 1.31 17.01 -11.30
CA ASP A 104 2.12 18.11 -10.73
C ASP A 104 1.31 19.08 -9.83
N GLU A 105 0.27 18.57 -9.18
CA GLU A 105 -0.56 19.29 -8.21
C GLU A 105 0.12 19.28 -6.81
N TYR A 106 1.29 19.92 -6.75
CA TYR A 106 2.16 19.92 -5.58
C TYR A 106 1.47 20.43 -4.32
N ASP A 107 0.82 21.60 -4.39
CA ASP A 107 0.20 22.23 -3.21
C ASP A 107 -0.91 21.36 -2.62
N LYS A 108 -1.73 20.73 -3.47
CA LYS A 108 -2.78 19.81 -3.02
C LYS A 108 -2.21 18.54 -2.38
N THR A 109 -1.09 18.03 -2.90
CA THR A 109 -0.39 16.90 -2.28
C THR A 109 0.08 17.25 -0.87
N VAL A 110 0.73 18.40 -0.70
CA VAL A 110 1.27 18.86 0.58
C VAL A 110 0.13 19.13 1.56
N GLU A 111 -0.91 19.85 1.14
CA GLU A 111 -2.08 20.14 1.96
C GLU A 111 -2.74 18.86 2.44
N ARG A 112 -3.02 17.92 1.53
CA ARG A 112 -3.71 16.66 1.86
C ARG A 112 -2.91 15.82 2.85
N LEU A 113 -1.61 15.64 2.63
CA LEU A 113 -0.77 14.81 3.50
C LEU A 113 -0.49 15.47 4.85
N ARG A 114 -0.34 16.81 4.92
CA ARG A 114 -0.20 17.51 6.20
C ARG A 114 -1.50 17.47 7.02
N SER A 115 -2.64 17.69 6.36
CA SER A 115 -3.95 17.56 7.01
C SER A 115 -4.17 16.14 7.54
N GLU A 116 -3.80 15.12 6.75
CA GLU A 116 -3.93 13.72 7.15
C GLU A 116 -2.97 13.36 8.30
N ALA A 117 -1.73 13.85 8.28
CA ALA A 117 -0.80 13.66 9.39
C ALA A 117 -1.33 14.27 10.70
N ASN A 118 -1.95 15.46 10.62
CA ASN A 118 -2.59 16.09 11.78
C ASN A 118 -3.82 15.31 12.26
N TYR A 119 -4.59 14.71 11.35
CA TYR A 119 -5.70 13.83 11.72
C TYR A 119 -5.23 12.62 12.55
N TRP A 120 -4.16 11.94 12.14
CA TRP A 120 -3.62 10.79 12.90
C TRP A 120 -3.01 11.22 14.24
N LEU A 121 -2.35 12.39 14.29
CA LEU A 121 -1.86 12.97 15.54
C LEU A 121 -2.99 13.19 16.55
N GLN A 122 -4.10 13.80 16.12
CA GLN A 122 -5.25 14.07 17.00
C GLN A 122 -5.90 12.79 17.53
N ARG A 123 -5.73 11.66 16.84
CA ARG A 123 -6.18 10.33 17.27
C ARG A 123 -5.16 9.55 18.09
N GLY A 124 -3.97 10.10 18.29
CA GLY A 124 -2.87 9.43 18.99
C GLY A 124 -2.19 8.32 18.18
N ASP A 125 -2.46 8.19 16.88
CA ASP A 125 -1.78 7.22 16.01
C ASP A 125 -0.49 7.83 15.46
N VAL A 126 0.53 7.86 16.32
CA VAL A 126 1.85 8.41 15.99
C VAL A 126 2.51 7.64 14.84
N LYS A 127 2.31 6.32 14.77
CA LYS A 127 2.89 5.48 13.70
C LYS A 127 2.33 5.90 12.34
N GLN A 128 1.01 6.07 12.24
CA GLN A 128 0.37 6.47 10.99
C GLN A 128 0.65 7.93 10.64
N GLN A 129 0.77 8.82 11.63
CA GLN A 129 1.25 10.19 11.39
C GLN A 129 2.63 10.19 10.70
N ILE A 130 3.59 9.43 11.24
CA ILE A 130 4.95 9.34 10.70
C ILE A 130 4.94 8.72 9.31
N TYR A 131 4.14 7.67 9.08
CA TYR A 131 3.99 7.08 7.75
C TYR A 131 3.42 8.07 6.73
N THR A 132 2.43 8.88 7.11
CA THR A 132 1.87 9.91 6.22
C THR A 132 2.89 10.98 5.86
N LEU A 133 3.75 11.40 6.81
CA LEU A 133 4.87 12.31 6.54
C LEU A 133 5.96 11.65 5.67
N PHE A 134 6.22 10.36 5.85
CA PHE A 134 7.11 9.60 4.96
C PHE A 134 6.59 9.62 3.51
N THR A 135 5.29 9.39 3.32
CA THR A 135 4.64 9.50 1.99
C THR A 135 4.80 10.90 1.41
N LEU A 136 4.69 11.97 2.22
CA LEU A 136 4.94 13.34 1.77
C LEU A 136 6.35 13.53 1.24
N GLY A 137 7.36 13.01 1.96
CA GLY A 137 8.76 13.05 1.51
C GLY A 137 8.95 12.34 0.16
N ILE A 138 8.32 11.19 -0.04
CA ILE A 138 8.34 10.46 -1.32
C ILE A 138 7.71 11.28 -2.44
N ARG A 139 6.51 11.85 -2.22
CA ARG A 139 5.81 12.65 -3.24
C ARG A 139 6.62 13.90 -3.63
N GLN A 140 7.21 14.58 -2.64
CA GLN A 140 8.11 15.72 -2.88
C GLN A 140 9.30 15.32 -3.76
N TRP A 141 9.96 14.19 -3.48
CA TRP A 141 11.08 13.71 -4.30
C TRP A 141 10.65 13.36 -5.73
N GLN A 142 9.51 12.69 -5.90
CA GLN A 142 8.93 12.34 -7.21
C GLN A 142 8.63 13.59 -8.05
N MET A 143 8.13 14.65 -7.43
CA MET A 143 7.87 15.96 -8.05
C MET A 143 9.11 16.87 -8.08
N LYS A 144 10.30 16.32 -7.87
CA LYS A 144 11.60 17.02 -7.93
C LYS A 144 11.77 18.18 -6.92
N ARG A 145 11.07 18.14 -5.79
CA ARG A 145 11.20 19.08 -4.67
C ARG A 145 12.20 18.57 -3.63
N ASP A 146 13.47 18.44 -4.03
CA ASP A 146 14.50 17.75 -3.24
C ASP A 146 14.73 18.34 -1.85
N THR A 147 14.85 19.66 -1.75
CA THR A 147 15.08 20.32 -0.45
C THR A 147 13.95 20.01 0.53
N ALA A 148 12.69 20.14 0.09
CA ALA A 148 11.53 19.83 0.92
C ALA A 148 11.45 18.34 1.29
N SER A 149 11.83 17.46 0.37
CA SER A 149 11.90 16.01 0.61
C SER A 149 12.94 15.66 1.66
N ILE A 150 14.14 16.26 1.58
CA ILE A 150 15.21 16.10 2.57
C ILE A 150 14.74 16.53 3.96
N GLU A 151 14.14 17.72 4.07
CA GLU A 151 13.61 18.24 5.34
C GLU A 151 12.55 17.30 5.92
N THR A 152 11.63 16.84 5.09
CA THR A 152 10.56 15.92 5.52
C THR A 152 11.13 14.56 5.95
N PHE A 153 12.06 13.97 5.21
CA PHE A 153 12.68 12.70 5.62
C PHE A 153 13.50 12.85 6.92
N GLN A 154 14.21 13.97 7.12
CA GLN A 154 14.90 14.26 8.37
C GLN A 154 13.91 14.35 9.55
N GLN A 155 12.78 15.02 9.35
CA GLN A 155 11.70 15.06 10.35
C GLN A 155 11.18 13.66 10.67
N VAL A 156 10.91 12.83 9.65
CA VAL A 156 10.44 11.45 9.83
C VAL A 156 11.47 10.60 10.58
N ILE A 157 12.76 10.75 10.30
CA ILE A 157 13.86 10.08 11.01
C ILE A 157 13.85 10.43 12.49
N GLU A 158 13.75 11.73 12.82
CA GLU A 158 13.72 12.20 14.21
C GLU A 158 12.50 11.67 14.97
N MET A 159 11.31 11.79 14.36
CA MET A 159 10.07 11.29 14.96
C MET A 159 10.09 9.76 15.12
N SER A 160 10.55 9.03 14.10
CA SER A 160 10.64 7.57 14.16
C SER A 160 11.59 7.11 15.25
N ARG A 161 12.74 7.78 15.41
CA ARG A 161 13.70 7.48 16.48
C ARG A 161 13.08 7.74 17.86
N GLY A 162 12.45 8.90 18.04
CA GLY A 162 11.81 9.27 19.31
C GLY A 162 10.67 8.32 19.71
N ALA A 163 10.00 7.71 18.73
CA ALA A 163 8.90 6.75 18.94
C ALA A 163 9.34 5.27 18.89
N GLY A 164 10.61 4.96 18.64
CA GLY A 164 11.10 3.59 18.50
C GLY A 164 10.64 2.86 17.22
N PHE A 165 10.23 3.59 16.17
CA PHE A 165 9.83 3.01 14.89
C PHE A 165 11.02 2.87 13.93
N TYR A 166 11.96 2.00 14.29
CA TYR A 166 13.23 1.86 13.58
C TYR A 166 13.09 1.49 12.10
N SER A 167 12.03 0.76 11.72
CA SER A 167 11.77 0.45 10.31
C SER A 167 11.46 1.69 9.47
N LEU A 168 10.72 2.66 10.02
CA LEU A 168 10.42 3.92 9.34
C LEU A 168 11.63 4.86 9.34
N GLU A 169 12.40 4.89 10.42
CA GLU A 169 13.66 5.66 10.49
C GLU A 169 14.62 5.22 9.38
N ARG A 170 14.84 3.92 9.29
CA ARG A 170 15.70 3.26 8.30
C ARG A 170 15.22 3.47 6.87
N ASN A 171 13.93 3.24 6.59
CA ASN A 171 13.39 3.49 5.26
C ASN A 171 13.58 4.96 4.85
N SER A 172 13.43 5.89 5.78
CA SER A 172 13.64 7.33 5.52
C SER A 172 15.11 7.66 5.26
N LEU A 173 16.05 7.01 5.95
CA LEU A 173 17.49 7.13 5.67
C LEU A 173 17.86 6.61 4.28
N GLU A 174 17.26 5.49 3.84
CA GLU A 174 17.46 4.96 2.49
C GLU A 174 16.95 5.93 1.42
N GLN A 175 15.75 6.49 1.61
CA GLN A 175 15.22 7.51 0.70
C GLN A 175 16.08 8.77 0.68
N LEU A 176 16.55 9.23 1.83
CA LEU A 176 17.45 10.37 1.94
C LEU A 176 18.76 10.13 1.17
N ALA A 177 19.31 8.91 1.24
CA ALA A 177 20.48 8.53 0.45
C ALA A 177 20.23 8.58 -1.07
N ILE A 178 19.04 8.17 -1.52
CA ILE A 178 18.62 8.29 -2.93
C ILE A 178 18.57 9.76 -3.36
N VAL A 179 17.95 10.62 -2.55
CA VAL A 179 17.86 12.06 -2.83
C VAL A 179 19.25 12.70 -2.88
N TYR A 180 20.12 12.42 -1.91
CA TYR A 180 21.48 12.93 -1.88
C TYR A 180 22.33 12.46 -3.06
N THR A 181 22.19 11.19 -3.46
CA THR A 181 22.88 10.66 -4.64
C THR A 181 22.49 11.44 -5.90
N ARG A 182 21.18 11.72 -6.07
CA ARG A 182 20.68 12.52 -7.20
C ARG A 182 21.26 13.95 -7.23
N LEU A 183 21.47 14.54 -6.06
CA LEU A 183 22.06 15.87 -5.91
C LEU A 183 23.60 15.89 -5.96
N GLY A 184 24.26 14.74 -6.14
CA GLY A 184 25.73 14.64 -6.13
C GLY A 184 26.36 14.77 -4.73
N ARG A 185 25.55 14.69 -3.66
CA ARG A 185 25.99 14.78 -2.26
C ARG A 185 26.46 13.41 -1.75
N VAL A 186 27.54 12.89 -2.33
CA VAL A 186 28.01 11.50 -2.12
C VAL A 186 28.28 11.19 -0.64
N LYS A 187 28.98 12.07 0.07
CA LYS A 187 29.31 11.86 1.50
C LYS A 187 28.06 11.73 2.38
N ASP A 188 27.05 12.56 2.11
CA ASP A 188 25.80 12.53 2.86
C ASP A 188 24.99 11.26 2.55
N ALA A 189 25.01 10.81 1.29
CA ALA A 189 24.36 9.57 0.88
C ALA A 189 25.01 8.34 1.56
N GLU A 190 26.34 8.29 1.61
CA GLU A 190 27.08 7.21 2.29
C GLU A 190 26.81 7.20 3.79
N ALA A 191 26.81 8.38 4.44
CA ALA A 191 26.48 8.49 5.85
C ALA A 191 25.03 8.03 6.15
N ALA A 192 24.07 8.40 5.30
CA ALA A 192 22.68 7.95 5.45
C ALA A 192 22.55 6.43 5.27
N LYS A 193 23.23 5.84 4.28
CA LYS A 193 23.27 4.38 4.08
C LYS A 193 23.90 3.64 5.27
N ALA A 194 25.04 4.12 5.76
CA ALA A 194 25.71 3.53 6.91
C ALA A 194 24.79 3.50 8.14
N LYS A 195 24.10 4.61 8.42
CA LYS A 195 23.14 4.67 9.52
C LYS A 195 21.93 3.76 9.34
N ALA A 196 21.43 3.62 8.11
CA ALA A 196 20.36 2.65 7.82
C ALA A 196 20.82 1.20 8.07
N GLN A 197 22.07 0.88 7.74
CA GLN A 197 22.68 -0.44 8.00
C GLN A 197 22.86 -0.71 9.49
N GLU A 198 23.29 0.28 10.27
CA GLU A 198 23.38 0.18 11.73
C GLU A 198 22.03 -0.18 12.36
N LEU A 199 20.95 0.50 11.94
CA LEU A 199 19.58 0.19 12.41
C LEU A 199 19.11 -1.20 11.99
N TRP A 200 19.61 -1.71 10.86
CA TRP A 200 19.35 -3.09 10.42
C TRP A 200 20.00 -4.09 11.39
N ALA A 201 21.24 -3.83 11.79
CA ALA A 201 22.00 -4.70 12.70
C ALA A 201 21.51 -4.63 14.16
N MET A 202 21.04 -3.46 14.62
CA MET A 202 20.53 -3.30 16.00
C MET A 202 19.17 -3.95 16.25
N ASN A 203 18.35 -4.13 15.20
CA ASN A 203 16.99 -4.67 15.29
C ASN A 203 16.88 -6.09 14.72
N GLU A 204 18.01 -6.75 14.44
CA GLU A 204 18.04 -8.21 14.35
C GLU A 204 18.11 -8.77 15.78
N PRO A 205 17.18 -9.65 16.21
CA PRO A 205 17.46 -10.48 17.37
C PRO A 205 18.78 -11.23 17.13
N ALA A 206 19.52 -11.54 18.20
CA ALA A 206 20.79 -12.29 18.20
C ALA A 206 20.70 -13.73 17.64
N THR A 207 19.71 -14.02 16.81
CA THR A 207 19.78 -14.98 15.73
C THR A 207 19.96 -14.21 14.42
N ALA A 208 21.14 -13.62 14.23
CA ALA A 208 21.63 -13.38 12.89
C ALA A 208 21.72 -14.77 12.24
N SER A 209 20.64 -15.20 11.58
CA SER A 209 20.78 -16.23 10.57
C SER A 209 21.75 -15.65 9.57
N ALA A 210 22.98 -16.19 9.52
CA ALA A 210 23.97 -15.93 8.48
C ALA A 210 23.24 -15.65 7.17
N PRO A 211 23.61 -14.62 6.38
CA PRO A 211 22.81 -14.07 5.30
C PRO A 211 22.08 -15.21 4.63
N VAL A 212 20.79 -15.39 4.96
CA VAL A 212 20.03 -16.50 4.40
C VAL A 212 19.93 -16.07 2.98
N LYS A 213 20.81 -16.67 2.16
CA LYS A 213 20.80 -16.58 0.72
C LYS A 213 19.32 -16.73 0.39
N LEU A 214 18.68 -15.62 -0.02
CA LEU A 214 17.26 -15.63 -0.31
C LEU A 214 17.05 -16.92 -1.10
N PRO A 215 16.21 -17.85 -0.61
CA PRO A 215 16.02 -19.09 -1.32
C PRO A 215 15.79 -18.68 -2.77
N PRO A 216 16.54 -19.28 -3.72
CA PRO A 216 16.54 -18.83 -5.10
C PRO A 216 15.10 -18.58 -5.52
N GLU A 217 14.83 -17.52 -6.27
CA GLU A 217 13.48 -17.10 -6.67
C GLU A 217 12.82 -18.22 -7.48
N THR A 218 12.31 -19.21 -6.75
CA THR A 218 11.90 -20.53 -7.19
C THR A 218 10.54 -20.79 -6.62
N ILE A 219 9.78 -21.57 -7.38
CA ILE A 219 8.45 -21.99 -6.99
C ILE A 219 8.59 -22.90 -5.75
N PRO A 220 7.90 -22.62 -4.63
CA PRO A 220 8.00 -23.44 -3.43
C PRO A 220 7.71 -24.91 -3.73
N ALA A 221 8.45 -25.85 -3.13
CA ALA A 221 8.28 -27.29 -3.40
C ALA A 221 6.87 -27.83 -3.06
N GLN A 222 6.15 -27.16 -2.14
CA GLN A 222 4.77 -27.48 -1.79
C GLN A 222 3.73 -26.83 -2.73
N TRP A 223 4.15 -25.99 -3.67
CA TRP A 223 3.25 -25.28 -4.58
C TRP A 223 2.72 -26.21 -5.66
N ILE A 224 1.42 -26.10 -5.93
CA ILE A 224 0.76 -26.69 -7.09
C ILE A 224 -0.07 -25.62 -7.80
N ASP A 225 -0.12 -25.68 -9.13
CA ASP A 225 -1.06 -24.90 -9.91
C ASP A 225 -2.37 -25.68 -10.02
N LEU A 226 -3.48 -25.09 -9.55
CA LEU A 226 -4.79 -25.70 -9.79
C LEU A 226 -5.16 -25.53 -11.27
N PRO A 227 -5.74 -26.55 -11.93
CA PRO A 227 -5.97 -26.54 -13.37
C PRO A 227 -6.76 -25.33 -13.89
N LEU A 228 -7.69 -24.80 -13.08
CA LEU A 228 -8.54 -23.66 -13.44
C LEU A 228 -8.11 -22.35 -12.77
N ALA A 229 -6.99 -22.32 -12.05
CA ALA A 229 -6.52 -21.11 -11.40
C ALA A 229 -6.15 -20.03 -12.44
N PRO A 230 -6.66 -18.80 -12.31
CA PRO A 230 -6.33 -17.69 -13.20
C PRO A 230 -4.87 -17.23 -13.14
N LEU A 231 -4.19 -17.50 -12.01
CA LEU A 231 -2.77 -17.28 -11.81
C LEU A 231 -2.07 -18.61 -11.61
N ALA A 232 -0.89 -18.71 -12.18
CA ALA A 232 -0.09 -19.91 -12.09
C ALA A 232 1.40 -19.58 -12.02
N ALA A 233 2.15 -20.46 -11.37
CA ALA A 233 3.56 -20.27 -11.13
C ALA A 233 4.38 -20.62 -12.37
N GLU A 234 5.19 -19.69 -12.85
CA GLU A 234 6.10 -19.92 -13.97
C GLU A 234 7.43 -19.21 -13.75
N TYR A 235 8.44 -19.63 -14.51
CA TYR A 235 9.70 -18.90 -14.61
C TYR A 235 9.64 -17.92 -15.79
N ARG A 236 10.12 -16.69 -15.59
CA ARG A 236 10.24 -15.65 -16.61
C ARG A 236 11.61 -14.99 -16.54
N ASP A 237 12.10 -14.52 -17.68
CA ASP A 237 13.22 -13.57 -17.70
C ASP A 237 12.72 -12.23 -17.15
N VAL A 238 13.39 -11.79 -16.10
CA VAL A 238 13.03 -10.62 -15.33
C VAL A 238 14.34 -9.93 -14.98
N ASP A 239 14.60 -8.81 -15.67
CA ASP A 239 15.82 -8.02 -15.54
C ASP A 239 17.11 -8.83 -15.84
N GLY A 240 17.04 -9.75 -16.83
CA GLY A 240 18.18 -10.58 -17.26
C GLY A 240 18.46 -11.76 -16.33
N SER A 241 17.50 -12.12 -15.48
CA SER A 241 17.57 -13.29 -14.60
C SER A 241 16.27 -14.08 -14.66
N ASN A 242 16.36 -15.41 -14.66
CA ASN A 242 15.19 -16.28 -14.67
C ASN A 242 14.59 -16.37 -13.25
N LYS A 243 13.38 -15.84 -13.06
CA LYS A 243 12.74 -15.64 -11.76
C LYS A 243 11.37 -16.29 -11.71
N ALA A 244 11.00 -16.89 -10.58
CA ALA A 244 9.65 -17.41 -10.34
C ALA A 244 8.64 -16.27 -10.16
N VAL A 245 7.54 -16.33 -10.91
CA VAL A 245 6.48 -15.32 -10.95
C VAL A 245 5.12 -15.98 -11.03
N LEU A 246 4.05 -15.27 -10.66
CA LEU A 246 2.68 -15.68 -10.99
C LEU A 246 2.27 -15.05 -12.31
N VAL A 247 2.05 -15.88 -13.32
CA VAL A 247 1.58 -15.46 -14.64
C VAL A 247 0.06 -15.50 -14.65
N ASN A 248 -0.55 -14.40 -15.08
CA ASN A 248 -1.99 -14.37 -15.32
C ASN A 248 -2.30 -15.10 -16.64
N ARG A 249 -2.90 -16.29 -16.53
CA ARG A 249 -3.34 -17.12 -17.65
C ARG A 249 -4.77 -16.83 -18.09
N SER A 250 -5.48 -15.95 -17.38
CA SER A 250 -6.86 -15.58 -17.70
C SER A 250 -6.94 -14.49 -18.77
N THR A 251 -8.15 -14.21 -19.23
CA THR A 251 -8.46 -13.14 -20.18
C THR A 251 -8.76 -11.79 -19.51
N LYS A 252 -8.68 -11.71 -18.17
CA LYS A 252 -9.03 -10.52 -17.37
C LYS A 252 -7.86 -10.01 -16.55
N GLY A 253 -7.86 -8.74 -16.18
CA GLY A 253 -6.88 -8.21 -15.21
C GLY A 253 -7.14 -8.77 -13.83
N ILE A 254 -6.11 -9.03 -13.02
CA ILE A 254 -6.25 -9.57 -11.66
C ILE A 254 -5.78 -8.55 -10.63
N GLU A 255 -6.68 -8.15 -9.74
CA GLU A 255 -6.45 -7.08 -8.76
C GLU A 255 -6.23 -7.60 -7.34
N PHE A 256 -6.71 -8.81 -7.03
CA PHE A 256 -6.49 -9.45 -5.75
C PHE A 256 -6.25 -10.94 -5.95
N VAL A 257 -5.35 -11.50 -5.14
CA VAL A 257 -5.08 -12.94 -5.11
C VAL A 257 -5.01 -13.42 -3.66
N MET A 258 -5.62 -14.58 -3.39
CA MET A 258 -5.48 -15.32 -2.15
C MET A 258 -4.75 -16.63 -2.38
N VAL A 259 -3.74 -16.88 -1.56
CA VAL A 259 -3.02 -18.15 -1.48
C VAL A 259 -3.53 -18.91 -0.25
N GLY A 260 -3.67 -20.22 -0.39
CA GLY A 260 -4.10 -21.08 0.70
C GLY A 260 -3.53 -22.48 0.63
N CYS A 261 -3.84 -23.25 1.65
CA CYS A 261 -3.51 -24.65 1.76
C CYS A 261 -4.63 -25.51 1.23
N VAL A 262 -4.25 -26.49 0.41
CA VAL A 262 -5.15 -27.40 -0.26
C VAL A 262 -4.68 -28.83 -0.11
N LEU A 263 -5.60 -29.79 -0.05
CA LEU A 263 -5.29 -31.21 -0.05
C LEU A 263 -5.74 -31.81 -1.38
N PRO A 264 -4.82 -32.17 -2.28
CA PRO A 264 -5.16 -32.90 -3.50
C PRO A 264 -5.58 -34.33 -3.14
N ASP A 265 -6.64 -34.83 -3.75
CA ASP A 265 -7.04 -36.24 -3.67
C ASP A 265 -6.52 -37.05 -4.87
N GLU A 266 -6.63 -38.37 -4.78
CA GLU A 266 -6.20 -39.32 -5.82
C GLU A 266 -7.02 -39.19 -7.13
N SER A 267 -8.13 -38.44 -7.10
CA SER A 267 -9.06 -38.21 -8.22
C SER A 267 -8.90 -36.82 -8.85
N ASN A 268 -7.79 -36.13 -8.57
CA ASN A 268 -7.48 -34.80 -9.09
C ASN A 268 -8.45 -33.69 -8.62
N LYS A 269 -9.28 -33.97 -7.61
CA LYS A 269 -10.06 -32.93 -6.92
C LYS A 269 -9.22 -32.38 -5.80
N THR A 270 -9.38 -31.08 -5.55
CA THR A 270 -8.57 -30.37 -4.58
C THR A 270 -9.48 -29.77 -3.53
N ARG A 271 -9.30 -30.16 -2.28
CA ARG A 271 -10.05 -29.60 -1.16
C ARG A 271 -9.28 -28.44 -0.55
N VAL A 272 -9.86 -27.24 -0.56
CA VAL A 272 -9.30 -26.11 0.20
C VAL A 272 -9.41 -26.41 1.70
N LEU A 273 -8.29 -26.28 2.41
CA LEU A 273 -8.23 -26.47 3.86
C LEU A 273 -8.43 -25.15 4.59
N TYR A 274 -7.64 -24.15 4.25
CA TYR A 274 -7.68 -22.80 4.81
C TYR A 274 -6.88 -21.82 3.95
N GLY A 275 -7.18 -20.52 4.03
CA GLY A 275 -6.39 -19.46 3.42
C GLY A 275 -5.12 -19.17 4.22
N LEU A 276 -4.01 -18.90 3.54
CA LEU A 276 -2.74 -18.49 4.15
C LEU A 276 -2.58 -16.96 4.13
N GLY A 277 -3.01 -16.31 3.05
CA GLY A 277 -2.90 -14.87 2.93
C GLY A 277 -3.41 -14.32 1.61
N GLY A 278 -3.96 -13.10 1.67
CA GLY A 278 -4.46 -12.36 0.51
C GLY A 278 -3.66 -11.08 0.29
N MET A 279 -3.47 -10.71 -0.97
CA MET A 279 -2.79 -9.47 -1.34
C MET A 279 -3.50 -8.75 -2.49
N GLY A 280 -3.68 -7.44 -2.31
CA GLY A 280 -4.04 -6.53 -3.38
C GLY A 280 -2.84 -6.28 -4.27
N LEU A 281 -3.03 -6.45 -5.58
CA LEU A 281 -2.01 -6.26 -6.60
C LEU A 281 -2.12 -4.81 -7.09
N ASN A 282 -1.52 -3.88 -6.32
CA ASN A 282 -1.55 -2.45 -6.60
C ASN A 282 -1.07 -2.12 -8.03
N HIS A 283 -1.61 -1.03 -8.61
CA HIS A 283 -1.30 -0.49 -9.96
C HIS A 283 -2.00 -1.15 -11.17
N GLY A 284 -3.32 -1.35 -11.08
CA GLY A 284 -4.15 -1.71 -12.25
C GLY A 284 -4.13 -3.20 -12.61
N GLY A 285 -3.81 -4.06 -11.63
CA GLY A 285 -3.88 -5.51 -11.72
C GLY A 285 -2.85 -6.15 -12.66
N VAL A 286 -2.65 -7.46 -12.50
CA VAL A 286 -1.84 -8.26 -13.42
C VAL A 286 -2.64 -8.46 -14.68
N ARG A 287 -2.26 -7.82 -15.79
CA ARG A 287 -2.95 -7.97 -17.08
C ARG A 287 -2.85 -9.39 -17.63
N PRO A 288 -3.77 -9.82 -18.51
CA PRO A 288 -3.67 -11.09 -19.24
C PRO A 288 -2.27 -11.29 -19.85
N GLY A 289 -1.66 -12.45 -19.60
CA GLY A 289 -0.32 -12.80 -20.07
C GLY A 289 0.85 -12.08 -19.36
N SER A 290 0.56 -11.11 -18.50
CA SER A 290 1.56 -10.45 -17.64
C SER A 290 1.78 -11.25 -16.36
N TYR A 291 2.78 -10.84 -15.57
CA TYR A 291 3.16 -11.57 -14.36
C TYR A 291 3.37 -10.66 -13.15
N TYR A 292 3.19 -11.25 -11.97
CA TYR A 292 3.45 -10.61 -10.68
C TYR A 292 4.59 -11.30 -9.93
N ARG A 293 5.47 -10.51 -9.32
CA ARG A 293 6.65 -11.00 -8.59
C ARG A 293 6.30 -11.42 -7.15
N THR A 294 5.32 -12.33 -7.01
CA THR A 294 4.69 -12.67 -5.71
C THR A 294 5.56 -13.50 -4.77
N PHE A 295 6.40 -14.40 -5.30
CA PHE A 295 7.08 -15.40 -4.49
C PHE A 295 8.16 -14.78 -3.59
N ILE A 296 8.64 -13.59 -3.99
CA ILE A 296 9.51 -12.73 -3.19
C ILE A 296 8.77 -12.17 -1.97
N MET A 297 7.45 -11.96 -2.04
CA MET A 297 6.65 -11.38 -0.95
C MET A 297 6.03 -12.43 -0.03
N LEU A 298 5.75 -13.65 -0.50
CA LEU A 298 5.27 -14.76 0.34
C LEU A 298 6.34 -15.24 1.35
N ASN A 299 7.62 -15.00 1.07
CA ASN A 299 8.75 -15.18 2.00
C ASN A 299 9.56 -13.88 2.19
N GLY A 300 8.91 -12.73 1.97
CA GLY A 300 9.58 -11.43 1.89
C GLY A 300 9.75 -10.72 3.23
N PRO A 301 10.50 -9.61 3.26
CA PRO A 301 10.73 -8.82 4.47
C PRO A 301 9.46 -8.28 5.16
N LEU A 302 8.32 -8.28 4.46
CA LEU A 302 7.01 -7.90 5.01
C LEU A 302 6.37 -9.00 5.86
N ASN A 303 6.85 -10.25 5.79
CA ASN A 303 6.37 -11.37 6.62
C ASN A 303 7.22 -11.55 7.89
N ARG A 304 8.04 -10.55 8.26
CA ARG A 304 8.85 -10.54 9.49
C ARG A 304 8.06 -10.18 10.76
N TRP A 305 6.74 -10.02 10.66
CA TRP A 305 5.87 -9.61 11.77
C TRP A 305 5.07 -10.77 12.38
N THR A 306 5.19 -11.99 11.83
CA THR A 306 4.61 -13.21 12.38
C THR A 306 5.68 -14.30 12.40
N ASP A 307 5.78 -15.06 13.51
CA ASP A 307 6.64 -16.26 13.60
C ASP A 307 6.05 -17.46 12.84
N GLU A 308 4.99 -17.24 12.07
CA GLU A 308 4.28 -18.26 11.32
C GLU A 308 4.94 -18.49 9.96
N LYS A 309 5.48 -19.69 9.76
CA LYS A 309 5.87 -20.14 8.42
C LYS A 309 4.62 -20.13 7.54
N MET A 310 4.65 -19.36 6.45
CA MET A 310 3.67 -19.43 5.35
C MET A 310 3.83 -20.77 4.58
N SER A 311 3.52 -21.87 5.26
CA SER A 311 3.63 -23.23 4.75
C SER A 311 2.42 -24.05 5.17
N CYS A 312 2.08 -25.03 4.36
CA CYS A 312 1.01 -25.94 4.65
C CYS A 312 1.52 -27.10 5.51
N GLU A 313 0.72 -27.52 6.48
CA GLU A 313 1.08 -28.63 7.36
C GLU A 313 0.82 -30.00 6.71
N GLY A 314 1.69 -30.97 7.02
CA GLY A 314 1.51 -32.36 6.61
C GLY A 314 1.53 -32.56 5.08
N ALA A 315 0.51 -33.24 4.56
CA ALA A 315 0.38 -33.55 3.13
C ALA A 315 -0.20 -32.41 2.29
N ALA A 316 -0.58 -31.30 2.91
CA ALA A 316 -1.19 -30.17 2.23
C ALA A 316 -0.20 -29.45 1.31
N LYS A 317 -0.74 -28.87 0.24
CA LYS A 317 -0.04 -28.14 -0.80
C LYS A 317 -0.49 -26.69 -0.80
N MET A 318 0.37 -25.79 -1.28
CA MET A 318 0.03 -24.38 -1.48
C MET A 318 -0.53 -24.17 -2.88
N ALA A 319 -1.56 -23.35 -3.00
CA ALA A 319 -2.11 -22.95 -4.28
C ALA A 319 -2.75 -21.56 -4.21
N VAL A 320 -2.96 -20.95 -5.37
CA VAL A 320 -3.93 -19.86 -5.51
C VAL A 320 -5.32 -20.44 -5.33
N ILE A 321 -6.09 -19.92 -4.36
CA ILE A 321 -7.43 -20.42 -4.01
C ILE A 321 -8.54 -19.41 -4.31
N GLU A 322 -8.20 -18.13 -4.45
CA GLU A 322 -9.15 -17.09 -4.84
C GLU A 322 -8.44 -15.99 -5.63
N VAL A 323 -9.15 -15.45 -6.62
CA VAL A 323 -8.72 -14.35 -7.48
C VAL A 323 -9.90 -13.40 -7.66
N GLN A 324 -9.66 -12.10 -7.48
CA GLN A 324 -10.59 -11.06 -7.90
C GLN A 324 -10.07 -10.39 -9.17
N PHE A 325 -10.93 -10.31 -10.18
CA PHE A 325 -10.64 -9.66 -11.45
C PHE A 325 -10.97 -8.16 -11.40
N ASP A 326 -10.41 -7.43 -12.35
CA ASP A 326 -10.61 -6.00 -12.59
C ASP A 326 -12.06 -5.62 -12.97
N ASP A 327 -12.88 -6.61 -13.34
CA ASP A 327 -14.31 -6.45 -13.61
C ASP A 327 -15.21 -6.84 -12.43
N ASN A 328 -14.64 -7.00 -11.23
CA ASN A 328 -15.30 -7.44 -10.00
C ASN A 328 -15.88 -8.87 -10.04
N THR A 329 -15.62 -9.64 -11.10
CA THR A 329 -15.84 -11.08 -11.04
C THR A 329 -14.73 -11.76 -10.25
N GLY A 330 -15.00 -12.94 -9.73
CA GLY A 330 -14.02 -13.70 -8.96
C GLY A 330 -13.94 -15.13 -9.43
N TRP A 331 -12.77 -15.72 -9.26
CA TRP A 331 -12.59 -17.16 -9.31
C TRP A 331 -12.25 -17.67 -7.91
N LYS A 332 -12.83 -18.81 -7.55
CA LYS A 332 -12.57 -19.50 -6.30
C LYS A 332 -12.33 -20.98 -6.59
N ALA A 333 -11.36 -21.57 -5.89
CA ALA A 333 -11.14 -23.00 -5.91
C ALA A 333 -12.34 -23.72 -5.29
N GLU A 334 -12.71 -24.88 -5.85
CA GLU A 334 -13.82 -25.68 -5.32
C GLU A 334 -13.58 -26.03 -3.83
N GLY A 335 -14.57 -25.77 -2.97
CA GLY A 335 -14.48 -26.00 -1.52
C GLY A 335 -13.89 -24.85 -0.69
N SER A 336 -13.71 -23.65 -1.26
CA SER A 336 -13.23 -22.45 -0.54
C SER A 336 -14.25 -21.78 0.40
N ASP A 337 -15.48 -22.28 0.50
CA ASP A 337 -16.59 -21.62 1.22
C ASP A 337 -16.53 -21.76 2.76
N THR A 338 -15.40 -22.23 3.31
CA THR A 338 -15.29 -22.56 4.74
C THR A 338 -14.07 -21.95 5.42
N VAL A 339 -14.38 -21.01 6.31
CA VAL A 339 -13.66 -20.58 7.54
C VAL A 339 -12.29 -19.90 7.34
N ILE A 340 -12.33 -18.57 7.39
CA ILE A 340 -11.22 -17.77 7.94
C ILE A 340 -11.18 -18.07 9.44
N ARG A 341 -10.07 -18.61 9.95
CA ARG A 341 -9.82 -18.69 11.39
C ARG A 341 -8.78 -17.65 11.78
#